data_AF-A0AAD3MD81-F1
#
_entry.id   AF-A0AAD3MD81-F1
#
_cell.length_a   1.000
_cell.length_b   1.000
_cell.length_c   1.000
_cell.angle_alpha   90.00
_cell.angle_beta   90.00
_cell.angle_gamma   90.00
#
_symmetry.space_group_name_H-M   'P 1'
#
loop_
_entity.id
_entity.type
_entity.pdbx_description
1 polymer ?
#
loop_
_entity_poly.entity_id
_entity_poly.type
_entity_poly.pdbx_seq_one_letter_code
_entity_poly.pdbx_strand_id
1 'polypeptide(L)'
;MGSASSSYRVIYLDVDGRIQKVVFSRFCSPCDIKELFCTALGVPRNTNLSLLDSSGAMVSIDPTMPHNTERSPYRVVPMTGGQLADKEELFQNVLTQVAEQFSRAFKINELKTEVTNRLAMLEKRVELEGMKVVEIEKCRNDIKKLREEMASRNNSNFLEDNKKLTPRRDVPSYPKYHLSKETVEGLRLPTFDAWQWEPNEMLSCLEHMYHDLGLVKDFNINPITLKRWLLSIHDNYRNNPFHNFRHCFCVTQMMYSMICLCSLQ
;
A
#
# COMPACT_ATOMS: atom_id res chain seq x y z
N MET A 1 38.39 60.95 -30.70
CA MET A 1 37.31 61.57 -29.90
C MET A 1 35.99 60.99 -30.38
N GLY A 2 35.42 60.01 -29.66
CA GLY A 2 34.14 59.41 -30.00
C GLY A 2 33.10 59.78 -28.96
N SER A 3 32.24 60.76 -29.25
CA SER A 3 31.07 61.05 -28.41
C SER A 3 30.05 59.93 -28.57
N ALA A 4 29.91 59.09 -27.56
CA ALA A 4 28.78 58.18 -27.45
C ALA A 4 27.51 59.03 -27.27
N SER A 5 26.73 59.20 -28.34
CA SER A 5 25.41 59.84 -28.29
C SER A 5 24.47 58.94 -27.49
N SER A 6 24.35 59.22 -26.19
CA SER A 6 23.47 58.51 -25.27
C SER A 6 22.02 58.63 -25.74
N SER A 7 21.42 57.51 -26.09
CA SER A 7 20.08 57.41 -26.70
C SER A 7 18.97 57.47 -25.64
N TYR A 8 19.04 58.45 -24.74
CA TYR A 8 18.01 58.68 -23.74
C TYR A 8 16.85 59.49 -24.33
N ARG A 9 15.64 59.23 -23.87
CA ARG A 9 14.45 60.05 -24.14
C ARG A 9 14.11 60.85 -22.90
N VAL A 10 13.63 62.08 -23.12
CA VAL A 10 13.23 63.01 -22.07
C VAL A 10 11.77 63.37 -22.31
N ILE A 11 10.95 63.24 -21.27
CA ILE A 11 9.54 63.59 -21.26
C ILE A 11 9.26 64.47 -20.03
N TYR A 12 8.46 65.51 -20.22
CA TYR A 12 8.03 66.42 -19.16
C TYR A 12 6.61 66.07 -18.72
N LEU A 13 6.41 65.85 -17.42
CA LEU A 13 5.12 65.53 -16.84
C LEU A 13 4.64 66.70 -15.99
N ASP A 14 3.36 67.04 -16.08
CA ASP A 14 2.68 67.91 -15.13
C ASP A 14 2.05 67.04 -14.04
N VAL A 15 2.62 67.14 -12.84
CA VAL A 15 2.17 66.44 -11.63
C VAL A 15 1.72 67.50 -10.64
N ASP A 16 0.40 67.66 -10.48
CA ASP A 16 -0.23 68.63 -9.56
C ASP A 16 0.32 70.06 -9.69
N GLY A 17 0.54 70.53 -10.92
CA GLY A 17 1.04 71.88 -11.22
C GLY A 17 2.55 72.02 -11.11
N ARG A 18 3.29 70.92 -10.88
CA ARG A 18 4.75 70.87 -10.91
C ARG A 18 5.23 70.10 -12.14
N ILE A 19 6.09 70.75 -12.92
CA ILE A 19 6.72 70.12 -14.07
C ILE A 19 7.86 69.21 -13.58
N GLN A 20 7.74 67.91 -13.83
CA GLN A 20 8.77 66.93 -13.53
C GLN A 20 9.38 66.36 -14.82
N LYS A 21 10.71 66.32 -14.85
CA LYS A 21 11.49 65.78 -15.97
C LYS A 21 11.75 64.30 -15.74
N VAL A 22 11.29 63.46 -16.65
CA VAL A 22 11.51 62.02 -16.64
C VAL A 22 12.44 61.63 -17.79
N VAL A 23 13.48 60.86 -17.48
CA VAL A 23 14.48 60.40 -18.44
C VAL A 23 14.52 58.88 -18.44
N PHE A 24 14.36 58.27 -19.61
CA PHE A 24 14.40 56.82 -19.76
C PHE A 24 15.11 56.40 -21.04
N SER A 25 15.56 55.15 -21.09
CA SER A 25 16.23 54.58 -22.26
C SER A 25 15.20 54.09 -23.28
N ARG A 26 15.55 54.12 -24.57
CA ARG A 26 14.75 53.47 -25.63
C ARG A 26 14.54 51.96 -25.43
N PHE A 27 15.33 51.34 -24.55
CA PHE A 27 15.23 49.91 -24.21
C PHE A 27 14.30 49.63 -23.02
N CYS A 28 13.74 50.65 -22.37
CA CYS A 28 12.75 50.46 -21.31
C CYS A 28 11.48 49.83 -21.89
N SER A 29 10.87 48.89 -21.18
CA SER A 29 9.54 48.39 -21.54
C SER A 29 8.46 49.42 -21.19
N PRO A 30 7.26 49.33 -21.80
CA PRO A 30 6.10 50.13 -21.35
C PRO A 30 5.83 50.02 -19.84
N CYS A 31 6.08 48.85 -19.24
CA CYS A 31 5.95 48.64 -17.80
C CYS A 31 6.97 49.46 -16.99
N ASP A 32 8.24 49.48 -17.41
CA ASP A 32 9.29 50.26 -16.73
C ASP A 32 8.97 51.77 -16.78
N ILE A 33 8.46 52.25 -17.92
CA ILE A 33 8.05 53.65 -18.10
C ILE A 33 6.84 53.97 -17.22
N LYS A 34 5.85 53.07 -17.17
CA LYS A 34 4.68 53.22 -16.29
C LYS A 34 5.07 53.27 -14.82
N GLU A 35 5.99 52.41 -14.36
CA GLU A 35 6.50 52.44 -12.99
C GLU A 35 7.23 53.75 -12.67
N LEU A 36 7.99 54.29 -13.62
CA LEU A 36 8.68 55.56 -13.48
C LEU A 36 7.68 56.72 -13.35
N PHE A 37 6.58 56.69 -14.09
CA PHE A 37 5.49 57.67 -13.97
C PHE A 37 4.73 57.53 -12.65
N CYS A 38 4.45 56.30 -12.20
CA CYS A 38 3.86 56.05 -10.88
C CYS A 38 4.75 56.63 -9.75
N THR A 39 6.07 56.47 -9.88
CA THR A 39 7.05 57.01 -8.93
C THR A 39 7.06 58.54 -8.93
N ALA A 40 6.99 59.17 -10.11
CA ALA A 40 6.89 60.62 -10.26
C ALA A 40 5.60 61.18 -9.62
N LEU A 41 4.50 60.45 -9.73
CA LEU A 41 3.19 60.79 -9.15
C LEU A 41 3.06 60.46 -7.65
N GLY A 42 4.00 59.69 -7.07
CA GLY A 42 3.87 59.19 -5.70
C GLY A 42 2.72 58.19 -5.48
N VAL A 43 2.26 57.50 -6.54
CA VAL A 43 1.16 56.51 -6.48
C VAL A 43 1.68 55.07 -6.51
N PRO A 44 0.91 54.07 -6.02
CA PRO A 44 1.31 52.67 -6.08
C PRO A 44 1.64 52.21 -7.51
N ARG A 45 2.66 51.35 -7.69
CA ARG A 45 3.12 50.89 -9.01
C ARG A 45 2.05 50.20 -9.86
N ASN A 46 1.05 49.59 -9.21
CA ASN A 46 -0.09 48.91 -9.87
C ASN A 46 -1.22 49.87 -10.27
N THR A 47 -1.05 51.18 -10.11
CA THR A 47 -2.07 52.17 -10.49
C THR A 47 -2.18 52.24 -12.01
N ASN A 48 -3.40 52.20 -12.55
CA ASN A 48 -3.63 52.46 -13.96
C ASN A 48 -3.50 53.95 -14.23
N LEU A 49 -2.67 54.31 -15.21
CA LEU A 49 -2.36 55.70 -15.55
C LEU A 49 -2.87 56.01 -16.95
N SER A 50 -3.40 57.22 -17.12
CA SER A 50 -3.69 57.82 -18.42
C SER A 50 -2.77 59.01 -18.64
N LEU A 51 -2.12 59.07 -19.80
CA LEU A 51 -1.26 60.18 -20.19
C LEU A 51 -2.00 61.07 -21.19
N LEU A 52 -2.08 62.37 -20.91
CA LEU A 52 -2.81 63.34 -21.72
C LEU A 52 -1.87 64.43 -22.23
N ASP A 53 -2.07 64.87 -23.48
CA ASP A 53 -1.38 66.05 -24.02
C ASP A 53 -2.08 67.37 -23.63
N SER A 54 -1.51 68.50 -24.09
CA SER A 54 -2.07 69.84 -23.84
C SER A 54 -3.43 70.07 -24.51
N SER A 55 -3.82 69.26 -25.49
CA SER A 55 -5.14 69.28 -26.12
C SER A 55 -6.16 68.38 -25.40
N GLY A 56 -5.70 67.58 -24.43
CA GLY A 56 -6.51 66.57 -23.75
C GLY A 56 -6.61 65.24 -24.50
N ALA A 57 -5.78 65.01 -25.52
CA ALA A 57 -5.73 63.74 -26.24
C ALA A 57 -4.92 62.70 -25.46
N MET A 58 -5.36 61.43 -25.52
CA MET A 58 -4.67 60.30 -24.90
C MET A 58 -3.38 59.98 -25.65
N VAL A 59 -2.27 59.91 -24.92
CA VAL A 59 -0.96 59.54 -25.43
C VAL A 59 -0.60 58.15 -24.90
N SER A 60 -0.01 57.31 -25.75
CA SER A 60 0.45 55.99 -25.33
C SER A 60 1.66 56.08 -24.39
N ILE A 61 1.73 55.17 -23.42
CA ILE A 61 2.86 55.06 -22.49
C ILE A 61 3.79 53.95 -22.99
N ASP A 62 4.67 54.29 -23.92
CA ASP A 62 5.65 53.37 -24.49
C ASP A 62 6.90 54.13 -25.01
N PRO A 63 8.00 53.43 -25.34
CA PRO A 63 9.25 54.06 -25.78
C PRO A 63 9.16 54.87 -27.07
N THR A 64 8.05 54.80 -27.81
CA THR A 64 7.79 55.52 -29.06
C THR A 64 6.87 56.73 -28.90
N MET A 65 6.41 57.03 -27.68
CA MET A 65 5.53 58.18 -27.40
C MET A 65 6.10 59.50 -27.96
N PRO A 66 5.30 60.47 -28.43
CA PRO A 66 5.82 61.71 -28.99
C PRO A 66 6.68 62.50 -27.99
N HIS A 67 7.62 63.30 -28.50
CA HIS A 67 8.40 64.19 -27.65
C HIS A 67 7.54 65.39 -27.24
N ASN A 68 7.74 65.87 -26.01
CA ASN A 68 7.12 67.09 -25.53
C ASN A 68 8.18 68.06 -24.96
N THR A 69 7.72 69.21 -24.46
CA THR A 69 8.59 70.27 -23.94
C THR A 69 8.09 70.75 -22.58
N GLU A 70 8.92 71.48 -21.84
CA GLU A 70 8.50 72.13 -20.57
C GLU A 70 7.29 73.07 -20.76
N ARG A 71 7.08 73.61 -21.96
CA ARG A 71 5.94 74.48 -22.28
C ARG A 71 4.65 73.72 -22.62
N SER A 72 4.76 72.42 -22.86
CA SER A 72 3.65 71.53 -23.23
C SER A 72 3.79 70.17 -22.51
N PRO A 73 3.83 70.16 -21.17
CA PRO A 73 4.01 68.92 -20.42
C PRO A 73 2.80 67.99 -20.57
N TYR A 74 3.02 66.69 -20.40
CA TYR A 74 1.93 65.72 -20.38
C TYR A 74 1.30 65.65 -19.00
N ARG A 75 -0.03 65.63 -18.93
CA ARG A 75 -0.75 65.44 -17.67
C ARG A 75 -0.97 63.96 -17.43
N VAL A 76 -0.55 63.47 -16.28
CA VAL A 76 -0.75 62.06 -15.90
C VAL A 76 -1.92 61.95 -14.92
N VAL A 77 -2.91 61.12 -15.24
CA VAL A 77 -4.13 60.96 -14.45
C VAL A 77 -4.24 59.51 -13.97
N PRO A 78 -4.25 59.26 -12.64
CA PRO A 78 -4.59 57.96 -12.08
C PRO A 78 -6.04 57.59 -12.39
N MET A 79 -6.27 56.42 -12.96
CA MET A 79 -7.60 55.87 -13.16
C MET A 79 -8.01 55.06 -11.92
N THR A 80 -9.02 55.54 -11.20
CA THR A 80 -9.66 54.79 -10.11
C THR A 80 -10.43 53.58 -10.68
N GLY A 81 -9.87 52.39 -10.48
CA GLY A 81 -10.29 51.12 -11.09
C GLY A 81 -11.52 50.46 -10.45
N GLY A 82 -12.64 51.17 -10.32
CA GLY A 82 -13.86 50.63 -9.72
C GLY A 82 -14.57 49.50 -10.51
N GLN A 83 -14.12 49.15 -11.72
CA GLN A 83 -14.75 48.11 -12.57
C GLN A 83 -13.85 46.89 -12.86
N LEU A 84 -12.59 46.90 -12.43
CA LEU A 84 -11.64 45.80 -12.69
C LEU A 84 -11.66 44.74 -11.57
N ALA A 85 -11.85 45.17 -10.31
CA ALA A 85 -11.87 44.26 -9.17
C ALA A 85 -13.00 43.22 -9.24
N ASP A 86 -14.23 43.63 -9.57
CA ASP A 86 -15.38 42.72 -9.67
C ASP A 86 -15.22 41.65 -10.77
N LYS A 87 -14.56 42.02 -11.88
CA LYS A 87 -14.29 41.07 -12.98
C LYS A 87 -13.22 40.07 -12.56
N GLU A 88 -12.17 40.53 -11.91
CA GLU A 88 -11.05 39.69 -11.47
C GLU A 88 -11.49 38.69 -10.39
N GLU A 89 -12.35 39.11 -9.46
CA GLU A 89 -12.98 38.23 -8.47
C GLU A 89 -13.88 37.18 -9.13
N LEU A 90 -14.69 37.57 -10.12
CA LEU A 90 -15.51 36.63 -10.88
C LEU A 90 -14.66 35.59 -11.61
N PHE A 91 -13.54 35.98 -12.22
CA PHE A 91 -12.63 35.04 -12.87
C PHE A 91 -11.97 34.08 -11.89
N GLN A 92 -11.54 34.57 -10.72
CA GLN A 92 -10.95 33.71 -9.68
C GLN A 92 -11.97 32.69 -9.13
N ASN A 93 -13.21 33.11 -8.95
CA ASN A 93 -14.28 32.21 -8.50
C ASN A 93 -14.55 31.09 -9.52
N VAL A 94 -14.60 31.42 -10.82
CA VAL A 94 -14.77 30.42 -11.89
C VAL A 94 -13.58 29.45 -11.94
N LEU A 95 -12.35 29.96 -11.86
CA LEU A 95 -11.14 29.11 -11.86
C LEU A 95 -11.12 28.15 -10.68
N THR A 96 -11.49 28.63 -9.49
CA THR A 96 -11.57 27.82 -8.27
C THR A 96 -12.62 26.72 -8.42
N GLN A 97 -13.80 27.06 -8.92
CA GLN A 97 -14.88 26.08 -9.13
C GLN A 97 -14.47 25.01 -10.14
N VAL A 98 -13.80 25.39 -11.23
CA VAL A 98 -13.30 24.44 -12.24
C VAL A 98 -12.22 23.52 -11.64
N ALA A 99 -11.28 24.07 -10.86
CA ALA A 99 -10.25 23.29 -10.18
C ALA A 99 -10.84 22.27 -9.19
N GLU A 100 -11.90 22.64 -8.45
CA GLU A 100 -12.61 21.71 -7.59
C GLU A 100 -13.29 20.57 -8.37
N GLN A 101 -13.92 20.88 -9.51
CA GLN A 101 -14.57 19.86 -10.34
C GLN A 101 -13.55 18.87 -10.90
N PHE A 102 -12.40 19.35 -11.37
CA PHE A 102 -11.31 18.47 -11.79
C PHE A 102 -10.80 17.62 -10.64
N SER A 103 -10.56 18.21 -9.47
CA SER A 103 -10.10 17.47 -8.28
C SER A 103 -11.06 16.35 -7.88
N ARG A 104 -12.37 16.59 -7.96
CA ARG A 104 -13.40 15.56 -7.69
C ARG A 104 -13.37 14.47 -8.77
N ALA A 105 -13.31 14.84 -10.06
CA ALA A 105 -13.28 13.89 -11.17
C ALA A 105 -12.04 12.97 -11.14
N PHE A 106 -10.86 13.52 -10.83
CA PHE A 106 -9.65 12.73 -10.69
C PHE A 106 -9.74 11.73 -9.53
N LYS A 107 -10.24 12.16 -8.36
CA LYS A 107 -10.49 11.25 -7.23
C LYS A 107 -11.46 10.12 -7.59
N ILE A 108 -12.51 10.43 -8.36
CA ILE A 108 -13.47 9.42 -8.83
C ILE A 108 -12.80 8.42 -9.78
N ASN A 109 -11.96 8.87 -10.72
CA ASN A 109 -11.27 8.00 -11.65
C ASN A 109 -10.22 7.11 -10.96
N GLU A 110 -9.51 7.64 -9.98
CA GLU A 110 -8.59 6.88 -9.14
C GLU A 110 -9.35 5.81 -8.36
N LEU A 111 -10.45 6.18 -7.70
CA LEU A 111 -11.31 5.23 -6.98
C LEU A 111 -11.90 4.17 -7.91
N LYS A 112 -12.35 4.55 -9.11
CA LYS A 112 -12.85 3.62 -10.12
C LYS A 112 -11.78 2.60 -10.52
N THR A 113 -10.55 3.06 -10.74
CA THR A 113 -9.42 2.19 -11.09
C THR A 113 -9.12 1.22 -9.95
N GLU A 114 -9.06 1.71 -8.71
CA GLU A 114 -8.81 0.88 -7.52
C GLU A 114 -9.90 -0.18 -7.32
N VAL A 115 -11.18 0.20 -7.44
CA VAL A 115 -12.31 -0.73 -7.35
C VAL A 115 -12.25 -1.78 -8.46
N THR A 116 -11.91 -1.39 -9.69
CA THR A 116 -11.79 -2.31 -10.83
C THR A 116 -10.66 -3.32 -10.60
N ASN A 117 -9.51 -2.87 -10.08
CA ASN A 117 -8.39 -3.74 -9.76
C ASN A 117 -8.75 -4.73 -8.64
N ARG A 118 -9.43 -4.27 -7.59
CA ARG A 118 -9.92 -5.15 -6.51
C ARG A 118 -10.91 -6.19 -7.00
N LEU A 119 -11.81 -5.81 -7.90
CA LEU A 119 -12.78 -6.73 -8.50
C LEU A 119 -12.07 -7.83 -9.30
N ALA A 120 -11.12 -7.46 -10.17
CA ALA A 120 -10.34 -8.43 -10.94
C ALA A 120 -9.55 -9.41 -10.05
N MET A 121 -8.99 -8.92 -8.93
CA MET A 121 -8.32 -9.79 -7.95
C MET A 121 -9.28 -10.77 -7.27
N LEU A 122 -10.51 -10.33 -6.95
CA LEU A 122 -11.54 -11.18 -6.36
C LEU A 122 -12.02 -12.23 -7.35
N GLU A 123 -12.27 -11.85 -8.61
CA GLU A 123 -12.66 -12.78 -9.68
C GLU A 123 -11.62 -13.90 -9.82
N LYS A 124 -10.33 -13.57 -9.90
CA LYS A 124 -9.25 -14.57 -9.97
C LYS A 124 -9.23 -15.51 -8.75
N ARG A 125 -9.51 -15.00 -7.55
CA ARG A 125 -9.59 -15.84 -6.33
C ARG A 125 -10.79 -16.77 -6.39
N VAL A 126 -11.94 -16.28 -6.86
CA VAL A 126 -13.15 -17.09 -7.02
C VAL A 126 -12.93 -18.20 -8.05
N GLU A 127 -12.26 -17.91 -9.17
CA GLU A 127 -11.87 -18.92 -10.16
C GLU A 127 -10.98 -20.02 -9.55
N LEU A 128 -9.97 -19.63 -8.77
CA LEU A 128 -9.08 -20.57 -8.06
C LEU A 128 -9.84 -21.44 -7.06
N GLU A 129 -10.72 -20.85 -6.25
CA GLU A 129 -11.54 -21.63 -5.31
C GLU A 129 -12.52 -22.54 -6.07
N GLY A 130 -13.06 -22.09 -7.20
CA GLY A 130 -13.87 -22.92 -8.10
C GLY A 130 -13.11 -24.16 -8.59
N MET A 131 -11.85 -24.01 -8.99
CA MET A 131 -10.99 -25.14 -9.37
C MET A 131 -10.78 -26.13 -8.22
N LYS A 132 -10.54 -25.64 -7.00
CA LYS A 132 -10.39 -26.51 -5.82
C LYS A 132 -11.65 -27.32 -5.53
N VAL A 133 -12.83 -26.71 -5.67
CA VAL A 133 -14.11 -27.40 -5.48
C VAL A 133 -14.27 -28.53 -6.49
N VAL A 134 -13.91 -28.31 -7.75
CA VAL A 134 -13.93 -29.35 -8.80
C VAL A 134 -12.99 -30.51 -8.46
N GLU A 135 -11.79 -30.23 -7.97
CA GLU A 135 -10.84 -31.27 -7.53
C GLU A 135 -11.37 -32.05 -6.32
N ILE A 136 -12.00 -31.37 -5.36
CA ILE A 136 -12.64 -32.00 -4.21
C ILE A 136 -13.78 -32.92 -4.66
N GLU A 137 -14.64 -32.48 -5.59
CA GLU A 137 -15.70 -33.32 -6.14
C GLU A 137 -15.15 -34.53 -6.87
N LYS A 138 -14.08 -34.37 -7.65
CA LYS A 138 -13.39 -35.49 -8.31
C LYS A 138 -12.86 -36.48 -7.28
N CYS A 139 -12.13 -36.00 -6.27
CA CYS A 139 -11.62 -36.84 -5.18
C CYS A 139 -12.75 -37.58 -4.45
N ARG A 140 -13.87 -36.90 -4.19
CA ARG A 140 -15.07 -37.49 -3.57
C ARG A 140 -15.67 -38.59 -4.45
N ASN A 141 -15.73 -38.39 -5.76
CA ASN A 141 -16.20 -39.41 -6.72
C ASN A 141 -15.24 -40.60 -6.78
N ASP A 142 -13.93 -40.37 -6.77
CA ASP A 142 -12.91 -41.43 -6.74
C ASP A 142 -13.01 -42.26 -5.45
N ILE A 143 -13.17 -41.61 -4.30
CA ILE A 143 -13.41 -42.28 -3.01
C ILE A 143 -14.70 -43.11 -3.05
N LYS A 144 -15.77 -42.58 -3.63
CA LYS A 144 -17.04 -43.30 -3.79
C LYS A 144 -16.85 -44.55 -4.66
N LYS A 145 -16.16 -44.42 -5.79
CA LYS A 145 -15.86 -45.53 -6.70
C LYS A 145 -15.00 -46.60 -6.02
N LEU A 146 -13.93 -46.21 -5.32
CA LEU A 146 -13.09 -47.14 -4.56
C LEU A 146 -13.89 -47.88 -3.49
N ARG A 147 -14.82 -47.20 -2.82
CA ARG A 147 -15.72 -47.83 -1.84
C ARG A 147 -16.65 -48.85 -2.48
N GLU A 148 -17.19 -48.56 -3.66
CA GLU A 148 -18.02 -49.49 -4.44
C GLU A 148 -17.22 -50.70 -4.95
N GLU A 149 -15.99 -50.49 -5.42
CA GLU A 149 -15.06 -51.56 -5.82
C GLU A 149 -14.64 -52.45 -4.63
N MET A 150 -14.42 -51.87 -3.45
CA MET A 150 -14.17 -52.65 -2.24
C MET A 150 -15.40 -53.44 -1.77
N ALA A 151 -16.61 -52.88 -1.95
CA ALA A 151 -17.85 -53.58 -1.63
C ALA A 151 -18.12 -54.74 -2.59
N SER A 152 -17.75 -54.62 -3.88
CA SER A 152 -17.93 -55.69 -4.88
C SER A 152 -16.89 -56.81 -4.78
N ARG A 153 -15.64 -56.51 -4.38
CA ARG A 153 -14.60 -57.53 -4.09
C ARG A 153 -14.87 -58.36 -2.82
N ASN A 154 -15.74 -57.89 -1.92
CA ASN A 154 -16.05 -58.60 -0.67
C ASN A 154 -16.97 -59.83 -0.85
N ASN A 155 -17.40 -60.13 -2.08
CA ASN A 155 -18.19 -61.33 -2.42
C ASN A 155 -17.36 -62.47 -3.03
N SER A 156 -16.04 -62.34 -3.11
CA SER A 156 -15.14 -63.41 -3.59
C SER A 156 -13.91 -63.54 -2.67
N ASN A 157 -14.03 -64.48 -1.73
CA ASN A 157 -12.98 -65.18 -0.98
C ASN A 157 -11.59 -64.53 -0.87
N PHE A 158 -11.28 -63.99 0.31
CA PHE A 158 -9.92 -64.04 0.84
C PHE A 158 -9.94 -64.27 2.36
N LEU A 159 -9.76 -65.54 2.74
CA LEU A 159 -9.32 -65.97 4.06
C LEU A 159 -7.85 -65.54 4.20
N GLU A 160 -7.59 -64.48 4.98
CA GLU A 160 -6.63 -64.47 6.09
C GLU A 160 -6.45 -63.05 6.63
N ASP A 161 -6.69 -62.95 7.94
CA ASP A 161 -6.10 -62.04 8.91
C ASP A 161 -5.97 -60.54 8.54
N ASN A 162 -7.08 -59.80 8.66
CA ASN A 162 -7.02 -58.38 8.97
C ASN A 162 -8.21 -57.98 9.85
N LYS A 163 -7.91 -57.69 11.12
CA LYS A 163 -8.86 -57.15 12.10
C LYS A 163 -9.53 -55.89 11.52
N LYS A 164 -10.84 -56.00 11.31
CA LYS A 164 -11.74 -54.91 10.94
C LYS A 164 -11.51 -53.69 11.85
N LEU A 165 -11.21 -52.55 11.22
CA LEU A 165 -11.34 -51.22 11.82
C LEU A 165 -12.80 -50.98 12.18
N THR A 166 -13.17 -51.39 13.39
CA THR A 166 -14.37 -50.86 14.05
C THR A 166 -14.02 -49.43 14.50
N PRO A 167 -14.90 -48.43 14.30
CA PRO A 167 -14.76 -47.15 14.98
C PRO A 167 -15.03 -47.42 16.46
N ARG A 168 -13.99 -47.81 17.22
CA ARG A 168 -14.08 -47.91 18.68
C ARG A 168 -14.37 -46.51 19.20
N ARG A 169 -15.60 -46.34 19.71
CA ARG A 169 -16.06 -45.11 20.38
C ARG A 169 -15.34 -44.85 21.71
N ASP A 170 -14.66 -45.85 22.23
CA ASP A 170 -13.84 -45.76 23.44
C ASP A 170 -12.38 -45.51 23.06
N VAL A 171 -11.79 -44.45 23.62
CA VAL A 171 -10.36 -44.16 23.49
C VAL A 171 -9.60 -45.42 23.91
N PRO A 172 -8.79 -46.05 23.05
CA PRO A 172 -7.86 -47.07 23.50
C PRO A 172 -6.93 -46.40 24.50
N SER A 173 -7.14 -46.66 25.79
CA SER A 173 -6.21 -46.23 26.82
C SER A 173 -4.97 -47.08 26.65
N TYR A 174 -3.91 -46.52 26.06
CA TYR A 174 -2.58 -47.03 26.33
C TYR A 174 -2.27 -46.78 27.82
N PRO A 175 -1.52 -47.65 28.50
CA PRO A 175 -1.08 -47.38 29.86
C PRO A 175 -0.43 -46.00 29.89
N LYS A 176 -0.86 -45.13 30.81
CA LYS A 176 -0.19 -43.83 31.01
C LYS A 176 1.27 -44.12 31.36
N TYR A 177 2.14 -44.00 30.38
CA TYR A 177 3.56 -44.08 30.61
C TYR A 177 3.99 -42.76 31.23
N HIS A 178 4.42 -42.82 32.49
CA HIS A 178 4.92 -41.64 33.18
C HIS A 178 6.40 -41.53 32.81
N LEU A 179 6.71 -40.60 31.90
CA LEU A 179 8.08 -40.30 31.52
C LEU A 179 8.87 -39.87 32.77
N SER A 180 10.03 -40.49 33.00
CA SER A 180 10.90 -40.07 34.09
C SER A 180 11.50 -38.69 33.78
N LYS A 181 12.03 -38.01 34.81
CA LYS A 181 12.73 -36.73 34.60
C LYS A 181 13.91 -36.88 33.64
N GLU A 182 14.67 -37.96 33.80
CA GLU A 182 15.81 -38.30 32.94
C GLU A 182 15.37 -38.48 31.48
N THR A 183 14.22 -39.13 31.25
CA THR A 183 13.65 -39.26 29.91
C THR A 183 13.29 -37.90 29.31
N VAL A 184 12.60 -37.05 30.08
CA VAL A 184 12.17 -35.71 29.64
C VAL A 184 13.37 -34.83 29.29
N GLU A 185 14.41 -34.84 30.15
CA GLU A 185 15.64 -34.10 29.91
C GLU A 185 16.41 -34.65 28.70
N GLY A 186 16.52 -35.98 28.60
CA GLY A 186 17.14 -36.65 27.46
C GLY A 186 16.43 -36.36 26.15
N LEU A 187 15.09 -36.25 26.16
CA LEU A 187 14.27 -36.03 24.97
C LEU A 187 14.60 -34.70 24.28
N ARG A 188 15.14 -33.72 25.00
CA ARG A 188 15.58 -32.41 24.47
C ARG A 188 16.94 -32.46 23.77
N LEU A 189 17.64 -33.60 23.82
CA LEU A 189 18.99 -33.76 23.28
C LEU A 189 18.98 -34.64 22.01
N PRO A 190 19.83 -34.34 21.00
CA PRO A 190 19.95 -35.16 19.79
C PRO A 190 20.58 -36.54 20.06
N THR A 191 21.12 -36.75 21.26
CA THR A 191 21.71 -38.01 21.73
C THR A 191 20.67 -38.98 22.31
N PHE A 192 19.38 -38.63 22.25
CA PHE A 192 18.30 -39.50 22.73
C PHE A 192 18.26 -40.81 21.92
N ASP A 193 18.44 -41.95 22.60
CA ASP A 193 18.39 -43.25 21.94
C ASP A 193 16.94 -43.67 21.68
N ALA A 194 16.48 -43.42 20.45
CA ALA A 194 15.14 -43.77 20.01
C ALA A 194 14.88 -45.29 19.98
N TRP A 195 15.89 -46.16 20.06
CA TRP A 195 15.70 -47.62 19.97
C TRP A 195 15.26 -48.27 21.28
N GLN A 196 15.42 -47.60 22.42
CA GLN A 196 15.05 -48.12 23.74
C GLN A 196 13.53 -48.06 24.03
N TRP A 197 12.74 -47.53 23.09
CA TRP A 197 11.35 -47.15 23.35
C TRP A 197 10.37 -47.95 22.50
N GLU A 198 9.32 -48.44 23.14
CA GLU A 198 8.17 -49.06 22.48
C GLU A 198 7.20 -48.01 21.92
N PRO A 199 6.32 -48.36 20.95
CA PRO A 199 5.43 -47.39 20.32
C PRO A 199 4.55 -46.56 21.28
N ASN A 200 4.05 -47.17 22.35
CA ASN A 200 3.25 -46.49 23.37
C ASN A 200 4.06 -45.47 24.20
N GLU A 201 5.34 -45.73 24.43
CA GLU A 201 6.24 -44.82 25.13
C GLU A 201 6.63 -43.66 24.21
N MET A 202 6.94 -43.95 22.94
CA MET A 202 7.16 -42.92 21.91
C MET A 202 5.95 -41.99 21.74
N LEU A 203 4.73 -42.53 21.75
CA LEU A 203 3.50 -41.73 21.74
C LEU A 203 3.38 -40.80 22.96
N SER A 204 3.82 -41.27 24.14
CA SER A 204 3.84 -40.47 25.36
C SER A 204 4.90 -39.36 25.28
N CYS A 205 6.07 -39.65 24.70
CA CYS A 205 7.09 -38.64 24.39
C CYS A 205 6.55 -37.56 23.44
N LEU A 206 5.87 -37.96 22.35
CA LEU A 206 5.27 -37.01 21.40
C LEU A 206 4.19 -36.15 22.06
N GLU A 207 3.30 -36.74 22.86
CA GLU A 207 2.30 -36.00 23.63
C GLU A 207 2.98 -34.97 24.56
N HIS A 208 4.05 -35.38 25.25
CA HIS A 208 4.81 -34.49 26.13
C HIS A 208 5.40 -33.30 25.37
N MET A 209 6.01 -33.49 24.19
CA MET A 209 6.57 -32.39 23.40
C MET A 209 5.53 -31.31 23.08
N TYR A 210 4.29 -31.69 22.75
CA TYR A 210 3.21 -30.73 22.47
C TYR A 210 2.82 -29.90 23.69
N HIS A 211 2.86 -30.51 24.88
CA HIS A 211 2.60 -29.83 26.13
C HIS A 211 3.78 -28.94 26.56
N ASP A 212 5.01 -29.44 26.47
CA ASP A 212 6.23 -28.73 26.87
C ASP A 212 6.49 -27.50 26.02
N LEU A 213 6.25 -27.61 24.70
CA LEU A 213 6.33 -26.49 23.77
C LEU A 213 5.19 -25.47 23.90
N GLY A 214 4.22 -25.68 24.79
CA GLY A 214 3.07 -24.77 24.97
C GLY A 214 1.99 -24.86 23.89
N LEU A 215 2.18 -25.65 22.83
CA LEU A 215 1.27 -25.74 21.67
C LEU A 215 -0.16 -26.12 22.08
N VAL A 216 -0.31 -27.03 23.05
CA VAL A 216 -1.64 -27.42 23.54
C VAL A 216 -2.39 -26.23 24.13
N LYS A 217 -1.68 -25.41 24.90
CA LYS A 217 -2.25 -24.23 25.56
C LYS A 217 -2.53 -23.13 24.55
N ASP A 218 -1.56 -22.81 23.70
CA ASP A 218 -1.60 -21.64 22.82
C ASP A 218 -2.62 -21.80 21.68
N PHE A 219 -2.78 -23.03 21.17
CA PHE A 219 -3.77 -23.36 20.14
C PHE A 219 -5.06 -23.98 20.69
N ASN A 220 -5.23 -24.03 22.02
CA ASN A 220 -6.38 -24.63 22.69
C ASN A 220 -6.70 -26.05 22.16
N ILE A 221 -5.66 -26.88 22.03
CA ILE A 221 -5.78 -28.24 21.50
C ILE A 221 -6.45 -29.10 22.56
N ASN A 222 -7.55 -29.77 22.20
CA ASN A 222 -8.18 -30.73 23.10
C ASN A 222 -7.23 -31.92 23.37
N PRO A 223 -6.83 -32.21 24.62
CA PRO A 223 -5.87 -33.27 24.93
C PRO A 223 -6.32 -34.67 24.48
N ILE A 224 -7.63 -34.94 24.49
CA ILE A 224 -8.17 -36.22 24.00
C ILE A 224 -8.05 -36.30 22.48
N THR A 225 -8.28 -35.19 21.77
CA THR A 225 -8.08 -35.10 20.32
C THR A 225 -6.61 -35.29 19.97
N LEU A 226 -5.67 -34.69 20.72
CA LEU A 226 -4.24 -34.88 20.52
C LEU A 226 -3.86 -36.37 20.62
N LYS A 227 -4.32 -37.07 21.66
CA LYS A 227 -4.06 -38.52 21.83
C LYS A 227 -4.59 -39.35 20.67
N ARG A 228 -5.84 -39.12 20.28
CA ARG A 228 -6.47 -39.84 19.16
C ARG A 228 -5.75 -39.57 17.85
N TRP A 229 -5.30 -38.33 17.64
CA TRP A 229 -4.55 -37.94 16.46
C TRP A 229 -3.18 -38.63 16.42
N LEU A 230 -2.43 -38.64 17.51
CA LEU A 230 -1.15 -39.36 17.60
C LEU A 230 -1.31 -40.87 17.38
N LEU A 231 -2.34 -41.50 17.97
CA LEU A 231 -2.69 -42.91 17.71
C LEU A 231 -3.02 -43.14 16.24
N SER A 232 -3.82 -42.25 15.64
CA SER A 232 -4.13 -42.33 14.22
C SER A 232 -2.89 -42.19 13.35
N ILE A 233 -1.92 -41.34 13.71
CA ILE A 233 -0.64 -41.23 12.99
C ILE A 233 0.10 -42.56 13.07
N HIS A 234 0.29 -43.10 14.28
CA HIS A 234 0.95 -44.39 14.50
C HIS A 234 0.33 -45.50 13.65
N ASP A 235 -1.00 -45.65 13.71
CA ASP A 235 -1.72 -46.72 13.01
C ASP A 235 -1.67 -46.60 11.48
N ASN A 236 -1.36 -45.41 10.96
CA ASN A 236 -1.25 -45.17 9.51
C ASN A 236 0.20 -45.25 8.99
N TYR A 237 1.20 -45.36 9.87
CA TYR A 237 2.56 -45.70 9.44
C TYR A 237 2.67 -47.19 9.12
N ARG A 238 3.24 -47.53 7.97
CA ARG A 238 3.47 -48.91 7.56
C ARG A 238 4.70 -49.50 8.26
N ASN A 239 4.70 -50.81 8.46
CA ASN A 239 5.83 -51.57 9.00
C ASN A 239 6.93 -51.80 7.94
N ASN A 240 7.50 -50.72 7.40
CA ASN A 240 8.64 -50.77 6.50
C ASN A 240 9.96 -50.86 7.29
N PRO A 241 11.05 -51.38 6.71
CA PRO A 241 12.35 -51.43 7.39
C PRO A 241 12.90 -50.05 7.84
N PHE A 242 12.62 -48.98 7.08
CA PHE A 242 13.10 -47.63 7.38
C PHE A 242 11.97 -46.61 7.58
N HIS A 243 11.13 -46.39 6.56
CA HIS A 243 10.00 -45.44 6.63
C HIS A 243 8.84 -45.99 7.46
N ASN A 244 9.04 -46.08 8.77
CA ASN A 244 8.10 -46.58 9.77
C ASN A 244 7.86 -45.53 10.87
N PHE A 245 7.02 -45.87 11.85
CA PHE A 245 6.69 -44.96 12.95
C PHE A 245 7.90 -44.55 13.80
N ARG A 246 8.89 -45.43 14.00
CA ARG A 246 10.12 -45.07 14.73
C ARG A 246 10.89 -43.99 13.98
N HIS A 247 10.97 -44.05 12.66
CA HIS A 247 11.56 -42.97 11.86
C HIS A 247 10.78 -41.65 11.99
N CYS A 248 9.44 -41.69 11.99
CA CYS A 248 8.60 -40.51 12.28
C CYS A 248 8.94 -39.88 13.64
N PHE A 249 9.08 -40.73 14.66
CA PHE A 249 9.49 -40.31 16.00
C PHE A 249 10.88 -39.66 15.98
N CYS A 250 11.89 -40.29 15.37
CA CYS A 250 13.25 -39.74 15.28
C CYS A 250 13.28 -38.34 14.64
N VAL A 251 12.56 -38.16 13.53
CA VAL A 251 12.49 -36.85 12.83
C VAL A 251 11.85 -35.79 13.74
N THR A 252 10.76 -36.15 14.43
CA THR A 252 10.04 -35.23 15.33
C THR A 252 10.88 -34.90 16.57
N GLN A 253 11.53 -35.90 17.17
CA GLN A 253 12.40 -35.74 18.34
C GLN A 253 13.64 -34.89 18.02
N MET A 254 14.20 -35.03 16.81
CA MET A 254 15.27 -34.15 16.35
C MET A 254 14.81 -32.70 16.21
N MET A 255 13.62 -32.47 15.63
CA MET A 255 13.05 -31.12 15.56
C MET A 255 12.83 -30.52 16.95
N TYR A 256 12.29 -31.29 17.88
CA TYR A 256 12.12 -30.85 19.27
C TYR A 256 13.48 -30.52 19.94
N SER A 257 14.51 -31.33 19.71
CA SER A 257 15.87 -31.05 20.18
C SER A 257 16.43 -29.76 19.59
N MET A 258 16.24 -29.52 18.28
CA MET A 258 16.67 -28.29 17.63
C MET A 258 15.95 -27.06 18.19
N ILE A 259 14.64 -27.15 18.45
CA ILE A 259 13.89 -26.06 19.07
C ILE A 259 14.49 -25.70 20.44
N CYS A 260 14.81 -26.71 21.25
CA CYS A 260 15.40 -26.51 22.58
C CYS A 260 16.84 -25.96 22.50
N LEU A 261 17.71 -26.56 21.68
CA LEU A 261 19.13 -26.19 21.59
C LEU A 261 19.35 -24.84 20.90
N CYS A 262 18.56 -24.53 19.87
CA CYS A 262 18.69 -23.31 19.10
C CYS A 262 17.76 -22.19 19.58
N SER A 263 17.00 -22.41 20.66
CA SER A 263 16.06 -21.43 21.22
C SER A 263 15.08 -20.88 20.18
N LEU A 264 14.36 -21.78 19.50
CA LEU A 264 13.40 -21.42 18.43
C LEU A 264 11.96 -21.19 18.93
N GLN A 265 11.73 -21.20 20.24
CA GLN A 265 10.44 -20.90 20.87
C GLN A 265 10.22 -19.38 20.94
#